data_AF-A0A960JKA8-F1
#
_entry.id   AF-A0A960JKA8-F1
#
_cell.length_a   1.000
_cell.length_b   1.000
_cell.length_c   1.000
_cell.angle_alpha   90.00
_cell.angle_beta   90.00
_cell.angle_gamma   90.00
#
_symmetry.space_group_name_H-M   'P 1'
#
loop_
_entity.id
_entity.type
_entity.pdbx_description
1 polymer ?
#
loop_
_entity_poly.entity_id
_entity_poly.type
_entity_poly.pdbx_seq_one_letter_code
_entity_poly.pdbx_strand_id
1 'polypeptide(L)'
;MNDPDYNELAKRYGVELPEEETEQGISSPSAPMKWRGTRNDVDALLNSSHGQTVRKFFEAIQREEGGQPDLIVGGQKRFDPRGDHPNIVGLTTPEGNSTAAGNYQITGSNWYGRNGRPGLKQRLRAKSFDPENQLRAAVLLFGDRDGGKGIQALINGDLETATKIAAKDWAALPGSNLHKGRNRQKSLASFLKSVGVGGENASNVNFDALAERYLGGPDFDALESNYLAETPESIPQPGTSGKPVANL
;
A
#
# COMPACT_ATOMS: atom_id res chain seq x y z
N MET A 1 -0.82 59.48 9.13
CA MET A 1 -2.18 58.95 9.31
C MET A 1 -2.02 57.76 10.23
N ASN A 2 -2.42 57.90 11.49
CA ASN A 2 -2.40 56.79 12.46
C ASN A 2 -3.76 56.09 12.37
N ASP A 3 -3.75 54.78 12.20
CA ASP A 3 -4.96 53.96 12.27
C ASP A 3 -5.60 54.11 13.65
N PRO A 4 -6.94 54.22 13.72
CA PRO A 4 -7.63 54.29 14.99
C PRO A 4 -7.51 52.98 15.75
N ASP A 5 -7.28 53.09 17.06
CA ASP A 5 -7.26 51.95 17.98
C ASP A 5 -8.64 51.28 17.98
N TYR A 6 -8.69 50.05 17.46
CA TYR A 6 -9.90 49.24 17.33
C TYR A 6 -10.61 49.01 18.67
N ASN A 7 -9.88 49.03 19.78
CA ASN A 7 -10.45 48.85 21.12
C ASN A 7 -11.24 50.08 21.59
N GLU A 8 -10.84 51.29 21.17
CA GLU A 8 -11.62 52.50 21.45
C GLU A 8 -12.92 52.55 20.64
N LEU A 9 -12.90 52.07 19.39
CA LEU A 9 -14.08 52.00 18.55
C LEU A 9 -15.10 50.99 19.12
N ALA A 10 -14.66 49.81 19.55
CA ALA A 10 -15.56 48.80 20.12
C ALA A 10 -16.29 49.30 21.39
N LYS A 11 -15.59 49.99 22.29
CA LYS A 11 -16.20 50.63 23.47
C LYS A 11 -17.19 51.73 23.11
N ARG A 12 -16.90 52.53 22.07
CA ARG A 12 -17.77 53.62 21.64
C ARG A 12 -19.09 53.13 21.05
N TYR A 13 -19.07 51.96 20.39
CA TYR A 13 -20.24 51.41 19.70
C TYR A 13 -20.94 50.29 20.47
N GLY A 14 -20.52 49.98 21.71
CA GLY A 14 -21.15 48.96 22.55
C GLY A 14 -21.08 47.56 21.94
N VAL A 15 -20.05 47.28 21.13
CA VAL A 15 -19.82 45.98 20.52
C VAL A 15 -18.98 45.17 21.49
N GLU A 16 -19.55 44.12 22.09
CA GLU A 16 -18.78 43.13 22.84
C GLU A 16 -17.78 42.47 21.89
N LEU A 17 -16.49 42.64 22.18
CA LEU A 17 -15.44 41.91 21.47
C LEU A 17 -15.49 40.45 21.94
N PRO A 18 -15.38 39.47 21.02
CA PRO A 18 -15.35 38.07 21.39
C PRO A 18 -14.19 37.84 22.36
N GLU A 19 -14.46 37.15 23.46
CA GLU A 19 -13.45 36.82 24.47
C GLU A 19 -12.26 36.12 23.79
N GLU A 20 -11.05 36.64 24.00
CA GLU A 20 -9.83 35.98 23.58
C GLU A 20 -9.76 34.62 24.30
N GLU A 21 -9.91 33.53 23.56
CA GLU A 21 -9.63 32.18 24.06
C GLU A 21 -8.14 32.08 24.40
N THR A 22 -7.82 32.33 25.67
CA THR A 22 -6.53 32.02 26.27
C THR A 22 -6.33 30.50 26.34
N GLU A 23 -5.25 30.04 25.72
CA GLU A 23 -4.40 28.90 26.09
C GLU A 23 -5.00 27.48 26.27
N GLN A 24 -4.20 26.49 25.79
CA GLN A 24 -4.17 25.10 26.25
C GLN A 24 -5.35 24.19 25.85
N GLY A 25 -5.34 23.76 24.58
CA GLY A 25 -6.09 22.60 24.12
C GLY A 25 -5.16 21.59 23.44
N ILE A 26 -4.54 20.70 24.22
CA ILE A 26 -4.04 19.43 23.66
C ILE A 26 -5.29 18.70 23.19
N SER A 27 -5.52 18.71 21.88
CA SER A 27 -6.68 18.10 21.24
C SER A 27 -6.92 16.71 21.82
N SER A 28 -8.06 16.55 22.50
CA SER A 28 -8.70 15.26 22.75
C SER A 28 -8.61 14.37 21.49
N PRO A 29 -8.49 13.05 21.64
CA PRO A 29 -8.46 12.15 20.48
C PRO A 29 -9.74 12.38 19.67
N SER A 30 -9.56 12.91 18.47
CA SER A 30 -10.64 13.24 17.55
C SER A 30 -11.51 12.01 17.33
N ALA A 31 -12.82 12.22 17.23
CA ALA A 31 -13.79 11.16 16.97
C ALA A 31 -13.30 10.24 15.83
N PRO A 32 -13.53 8.92 15.91
CA PRO A 32 -12.99 7.97 14.96
C PRO A 32 -13.38 8.34 13.53
N MET A 33 -12.38 8.43 12.65
CA MET A 33 -12.57 8.76 11.25
C MET A 33 -13.61 7.82 10.62
N LYS A 34 -14.79 8.36 10.29
CA LYS A 34 -15.81 7.61 9.59
C LYS A 34 -15.45 7.53 8.11
N TRP A 35 -14.91 6.39 7.69
CA TRP A 35 -14.57 6.13 6.29
C TRP A 35 -15.84 6.15 5.42
N ARG A 36 -15.90 7.08 4.45
CA ARG A 36 -17.01 7.17 3.47
C ARG A 36 -16.59 6.76 2.07
N GLY A 37 -15.31 6.39 1.87
CA GLY A 37 -14.79 5.99 0.57
C GLY A 37 -14.83 7.12 -0.45
N THR A 38 -14.46 8.34 -0.04
CA THR A 38 -14.35 9.51 -0.93
C THR A 38 -12.89 9.93 -1.09
N ARG A 39 -12.62 10.75 -2.12
CA ARG A 39 -11.30 11.40 -2.28
C ARG A 39 -10.88 12.15 -1.01
N ASN A 40 -11.81 12.90 -0.40
CA ASN A 40 -11.52 13.69 0.79
C ASN A 40 -11.13 12.81 1.98
N ASP A 41 -11.74 11.64 2.13
CA ASP A 41 -11.34 10.71 3.20
C ASP A 41 -9.93 10.18 2.94
N VAL A 42 -9.60 9.82 1.70
CA VAL A 42 -8.25 9.38 1.32
C VAL A 42 -7.22 10.47 1.59
N ASP A 43 -7.47 11.69 1.11
CA ASP A 43 -6.56 12.82 1.28
C ASP A 43 -6.42 13.20 2.77
N ALA A 44 -7.50 13.18 3.55
CA ALA A 44 -7.46 13.41 4.99
C ALA A 44 -6.62 12.35 5.72
N LEU A 45 -6.76 11.07 5.36
CA LEU A 45 -5.97 9.98 5.94
C LEU A 45 -4.48 10.14 5.60
N LEU A 46 -4.16 10.38 4.32
CA LEU A 46 -2.77 10.49 3.85
C LEU A 46 -2.04 11.73 4.36
N ASN A 47 -2.78 12.76 4.78
CA ASN A 47 -2.25 14.00 5.37
C ASN A 47 -2.34 14.04 6.91
N SER A 48 -2.90 12.99 7.54
CA SER A 48 -2.97 12.87 9.01
C SER A 48 -1.65 12.40 9.60
N SER A 49 -1.57 12.35 10.94
CA SER A 49 -0.47 11.71 11.67
C SER A 49 -0.26 10.24 11.30
N HIS A 50 -1.27 9.55 10.76
CA HIS A 50 -1.17 8.16 10.30
C HIS A 50 -0.72 8.04 8.84
N GLY A 51 -0.59 9.15 8.11
CA GLY A 51 -0.31 9.15 6.68
C GLY A 51 0.99 8.42 6.33
N GLN A 52 2.03 8.54 7.17
CA GLN A 52 3.29 7.84 6.96
C GLN A 52 3.15 6.32 7.13
N THR A 53 2.41 5.86 8.14
CA THR A 53 2.12 4.43 8.34
C THR A 53 1.36 3.85 7.16
N VAL A 54 0.35 4.57 6.66
CA VAL A 54 -0.42 4.17 5.48
C VAL A 54 0.49 4.07 4.26
N ARG A 55 1.35 5.06 4.00
CA ARG A 55 2.31 5.03 2.88
C ARG A 55 3.24 3.83 2.97
N LYS A 56 3.86 3.59 4.13
CA LYS A 56 4.76 2.42 4.35
C LYS A 56 4.06 1.10 4.10
N PHE A 57 2.80 0.96 4.53
CA PHE A 57 2.02 -0.23 4.27
C PHE A 57 1.81 -0.46 2.75
N PHE A 58 1.45 0.60 2.01
CA PHE A 58 1.27 0.49 0.56
C PHE A 58 2.60 0.34 -0.20
N GLU A 59 3.69 0.94 0.26
CA GLU A 59 5.04 0.72 -0.28
C GLU A 59 5.46 -0.76 -0.14
N ALA A 60 5.13 -1.39 0.99
CA ALA A 60 5.34 -2.82 1.16
C ALA A 60 4.51 -3.63 0.14
N ILE A 61 3.23 -3.30 -0.06
CA ILE A 61 2.38 -3.93 -1.09
C ILE A 61 3.00 -3.77 -2.49
N GLN A 62 3.41 -2.56 -2.87
CA GLN A 62 4.02 -2.30 -4.17
C GLN A 62 5.25 -3.19 -4.39
N ARG A 63 6.12 -3.29 -3.40
CA ARG A 63 7.33 -4.12 -3.47
C ARG A 63 6.99 -5.60 -3.64
N GLU A 64 5.99 -6.10 -2.91
CA GLU A 64 5.57 -7.51 -3.03
C GLU A 64 4.92 -7.81 -4.38
N GLU A 65 4.11 -6.90 -4.91
CA GLU A 65 3.52 -7.02 -6.25
C GLU A 65 4.55 -6.85 -7.38
N GLY A 66 5.78 -6.42 -7.06
CA GLY A 66 6.79 -6.05 -8.06
C GLY A 66 6.33 -4.88 -8.93
N GLY A 67 5.45 -4.03 -8.39
CA GLY A 67 4.77 -2.97 -9.12
C GLY A 67 5.71 -1.82 -9.49
N GLN A 68 5.55 -1.34 -10.71
CA GLN A 68 6.16 -0.10 -11.20
C GLN A 68 5.07 0.79 -11.78
N PRO A 69 5.23 2.12 -11.75
CA PRO A 69 4.12 3.04 -12.01
C PRO A 69 3.58 2.94 -13.44
N ASP A 70 4.39 2.46 -14.36
CA ASP A 70 4.11 2.34 -15.80
C ASP A 70 3.95 0.88 -16.26
N LEU A 71 3.97 -0.10 -15.35
CA LEU A 71 4.01 -1.52 -15.72
C LEU A 71 2.61 -2.13 -15.85
N ILE A 72 2.39 -2.87 -16.94
CA ILE A 72 1.22 -3.73 -17.12
C ILE A 72 1.55 -5.15 -16.65
N VAL A 73 0.60 -5.81 -16.00
CA VAL A 73 0.70 -7.22 -15.58
C VAL A 73 1.22 -8.11 -16.72
N GLY A 74 2.05 -9.10 -16.37
CA GLY A 74 2.78 -9.91 -17.35
C GLY A 74 4.13 -9.32 -17.78
N GLY A 75 4.39 -8.04 -17.46
CA GLY A 75 5.72 -7.44 -17.51
C GLY A 75 6.25 -7.05 -18.89
N GLN A 76 5.51 -7.36 -19.96
CA GLN A 76 5.95 -7.14 -21.34
C GLN A 76 5.67 -5.74 -21.88
N LYS A 77 4.72 -5.02 -21.29
CA LYS A 77 4.24 -3.72 -21.79
C LYS A 77 4.32 -2.65 -20.71
N ARG A 78 4.63 -1.44 -21.16
CA ARG A 78 4.62 -0.21 -20.34
C ARG A 78 3.63 0.80 -20.92
N PHE A 79 3.19 1.76 -20.11
CA PHE A 79 2.28 2.85 -20.51
C PHE A 79 2.74 4.21 -19.94
N ASP A 80 2.23 5.34 -20.41
CA ASP A 80 2.53 6.65 -19.78
C ASP A 80 1.66 6.82 -18.51
N PRO A 81 2.25 6.80 -17.30
CA PRO A 81 1.47 6.95 -16.07
C PRO A 81 0.83 8.33 -15.92
N ARG A 82 1.30 9.36 -16.63
CA ARG A 82 0.65 10.69 -16.63
C ARG A 82 -0.65 10.68 -17.44
N GLY A 83 -0.85 9.67 -18.28
CA GLY A 83 -2.09 9.41 -18.99
C GLY A 83 -3.14 8.73 -18.11
N ASP A 84 -4.04 7.99 -18.72
CA ASP A 84 -5.06 7.21 -18.01
C ASP A 84 -4.58 5.75 -17.80
N HIS A 85 -5.30 5.00 -16.97
CA HIS A 85 -5.07 3.56 -16.82
C HIS A 85 -5.13 2.87 -18.20
N PRO A 86 -4.20 1.97 -18.55
CA PRO A 86 -4.10 1.47 -19.92
C PRO A 86 -5.29 0.62 -20.35
N ASN A 87 -5.90 -0.13 -19.42
CA ASN A 87 -6.99 -1.09 -19.67
C ASN A 87 -6.67 -2.14 -20.74
N ILE A 88 -5.38 -2.43 -20.92
CA ILE A 88 -4.89 -3.41 -21.89
C ILE A 88 -4.71 -4.74 -21.17
N VAL A 89 -5.15 -5.82 -21.80
CA VAL A 89 -4.89 -7.18 -21.30
C VAL A 89 -3.39 -7.44 -21.40
N GLY A 90 -2.76 -7.62 -20.24
CA GLY A 90 -1.33 -7.92 -20.12
C GLY A 90 -1.04 -9.40 -19.85
N LEU A 91 -2.00 -10.10 -19.25
CA LEU A 91 -1.89 -11.52 -18.92
C LEU A 91 -3.24 -12.21 -19.13
N THR A 92 -3.22 -13.41 -19.70
CA THR A 92 -4.39 -14.30 -19.78
C THR A 92 -4.09 -15.54 -18.95
N THR A 93 -4.94 -15.81 -17.96
CA THR A 93 -4.87 -17.00 -17.11
C THR A 93 -6.10 -17.90 -17.35
N PRO A 94 -6.13 -19.13 -16.84
CA PRO A 94 -7.34 -19.97 -16.88
C PRO A 94 -8.57 -19.30 -16.24
N GLU A 95 -8.36 -18.40 -15.29
CA GLU A 95 -9.40 -17.63 -14.60
C GLU A 95 -9.85 -16.39 -15.40
N GLY A 96 -9.12 -16.01 -16.46
CA GLY A 96 -9.50 -14.96 -17.40
C GLY A 96 -8.39 -13.96 -17.73
N ASN A 97 -8.80 -12.89 -18.39
CA ASN A 97 -7.90 -11.80 -18.80
C ASN A 97 -7.69 -10.80 -17.66
N SER A 98 -6.43 -10.46 -17.39
CA SER A 98 -6.04 -9.43 -16.43
C SER A 98 -5.56 -8.16 -17.14
N THR A 99 -6.12 -7.03 -16.70
CA THR A 99 -5.73 -5.68 -17.12
C THR A 99 -5.03 -4.91 -16.00
N ALA A 100 -4.51 -5.60 -14.99
CA ALA A 100 -3.81 -5.01 -13.87
C ALA A 100 -2.61 -4.17 -14.32
N ALA A 101 -2.44 -2.98 -13.73
CA ALA A 101 -1.35 -2.07 -14.06
C ALA A 101 -0.93 -1.17 -12.88
N GLY A 102 0.28 -0.61 -12.99
CA GLY A 102 0.85 0.36 -12.05
C GLY A 102 1.44 -0.27 -10.79
N ASN A 103 1.84 0.60 -9.85
CA ASN A 103 2.47 0.25 -8.57
C ASN A 103 1.67 -0.77 -7.76
N TYR A 104 0.34 -0.74 -7.87
CA TYR A 104 -0.56 -1.56 -7.06
C TYR A 104 -1.40 -2.53 -7.89
N GLN A 105 -1.02 -2.74 -9.16
CA GLN A 105 -1.68 -3.70 -10.07
C GLN A 105 -3.22 -3.54 -10.10
N ILE A 106 -3.69 -2.28 -10.10
CA ILE A 106 -5.12 -1.95 -10.15
C ILE A 106 -5.66 -2.40 -11.50
N THR A 107 -6.82 -3.07 -11.53
CA THR A 107 -7.44 -3.51 -12.78
C THR A 107 -8.27 -2.40 -13.43
N GLY A 108 -8.46 -2.47 -14.74
CA GLY A 108 -9.33 -1.53 -15.45
C GLY A 108 -10.77 -1.55 -14.93
N SER A 109 -11.29 -2.71 -14.51
CA SER A 109 -12.63 -2.80 -13.92
C SER A 109 -12.76 -2.11 -12.57
N ASN A 110 -11.70 -2.08 -11.76
CA ASN A 110 -11.66 -1.28 -10.53
C ASN A 110 -11.57 0.22 -10.87
N TRP A 111 -10.71 0.58 -11.83
CA TRP A 111 -10.47 1.98 -12.20
C TRP A 111 -11.69 2.65 -12.84
N TYR A 112 -12.30 2.02 -13.84
CA TYR A 112 -13.46 2.54 -14.57
C TYR A 112 -14.80 2.17 -13.94
N GLY A 113 -14.83 1.16 -13.09
CA GLY A 113 -16.05 0.61 -12.53
C GLY A 113 -16.67 -0.46 -13.42
N ARG A 114 -17.72 -1.08 -12.91
CA ARG A 114 -18.48 -2.13 -13.59
C ARG A 114 -19.89 -2.22 -13.01
N ASN A 115 -20.83 -2.75 -13.79
CA ASN A 115 -22.20 -3.03 -13.33
C ASN A 115 -22.89 -1.80 -12.71
N GLY A 116 -22.74 -0.63 -13.35
CA GLY A 116 -23.33 0.62 -12.90
C GLY A 116 -22.71 1.23 -11.63
N ARG A 117 -21.63 0.63 -11.09
CA ARG A 117 -20.90 1.19 -9.95
C ARG A 117 -19.79 2.13 -10.42
N PRO A 118 -19.65 3.30 -9.80
CA PRO A 118 -18.59 4.25 -10.14
C PRO A 118 -17.21 3.63 -9.82
N GLY A 119 -16.28 3.73 -10.77
CA GLY A 119 -14.90 3.31 -10.59
C GLY A 119 -14.08 4.25 -9.70
N LEU A 120 -12.87 3.81 -9.36
CA LEU A 120 -11.90 4.58 -8.57
C LEU A 120 -11.59 5.93 -9.23
N LYS A 121 -11.47 5.97 -10.56
CA LYS A 121 -11.21 7.22 -11.32
C LYS A 121 -12.25 8.29 -11.00
N GLN A 122 -13.53 7.92 -11.07
CA GLN A 122 -14.64 8.83 -10.85
C GLN A 122 -14.71 9.27 -9.39
N ARG A 123 -14.58 8.33 -8.46
CA ARG A 123 -14.65 8.61 -7.01
C ARG A 123 -13.50 9.48 -6.51
N LEU A 124 -12.31 9.31 -7.08
CA LEU A 124 -11.15 10.14 -6.83
C LEU A 124 -11.16 11.44 -7.61
N ARG A 125 -12.05 11.60 -8.60
CA ARG A 125 -12.00 12.69 -9.59
C ARG A 125 -10.61 12.79 -10.25
N ALA A 126 -9.99 11.63 -10.50
CA ALA A 126 -8.65 11.54 -11.04
C ALA A 126 -8.66 11.83 -12.55
N LYS A 127 -7.74 12.69 -12.98
CA LYS A 127 -7.56 13.04 -14.41
C LYS A 127 -6.51 12.14 -15.10
N SER A 128 -5.66 11.52 -14.29
CA SER A 128 -4.50 10.72 -14.68
C SER A 128 -4.41 9.48 -13.78
N PHE A 129 -3.57 8.54 -14.18
CA PHE A 129 -3.18 7.35 -13.43
C PHE A 129 -1.73 7.46 -12.96
N ASP A 130 -1.31 8.66 -12.56
CA ASP A 130 0.04 8.94 -12.07
C ASP A 130 0.30 8.23 -10.72
N PRO A 131 1.55 8.12 -10.26
CA PRO A 131 1.88 7.37 -9.04
C PRO A 131 1.09 7.82 -7.80
N GLU A 132 0.74 9.11 -7.71
CA GLU A 132 -0.01 9.65 -6.59
C GLU A 132 -1.48 9.20 -6.63
N ASN A 133 -2.10 9.27 -7.81
CA ASN A 133 -3.46 8.76 -8.02
C ASN A 133 -3.53 7.24 -7.93
N GLN A 134 -2.46 6.52 -8.26
CA GLN A 134 -2.34 5.08 -8.02
C GLN A 134 -2.38 4.75 -6.51
N LEU A 135 -1.64 5.49 -5.69
CA LEU A 135 -1.68 5.32 -4.22
C LEU A 135 -3.08 5.62 -3.68
N ARG A 136 -3.67 6.74 -4.08
CA ARG A 136 -5.05 7.09 -3.67
C ARG A 136 -6.06 6.01 -4.08
N ALA A 137 -5.90 5.43 -5.26
CA ALA A 137 -6.74 4.36 -5.76
C ALA A 137 -6.58 3.08 -4.92
N ALA A 138 -5.35 2.72 -4.55
CA ALA A 138 -5.08 1.57 -3.70
C ALA A 138 -5.65 1.75 -2.30
N VAL A 139 -5.47 2.92 -1.68
CA VAL A 139 -6.05 3.27 -0.37
C VAL A 139 -7.57 3.22 -0.43
N LEU A 140 -8.16 3.77 -1.49
CA LEU A 140 -9.61 3.79 -1.66
C LEU A 140 -10.18 2.38 -1.84
N LEU A 141 -9.56 1.57 -2.71
CA LEU A 141 -9.92 0.16 -2.94
C LEU A 141 -9.84 -0.65 -1.65
N PHE A 142 -8.75 -0.50 -0.90
CA PHE A 142 -8.57 -1.14 0.40
C PHE A 142 -9.65 -0.72 1.40
N GLY A 143 -9.99 0.57 1.45
CA GLY A 143 -11.03 1.07 2.34
C GLY A 143 -12.45 0.64 1.96
N ASP A 144 -12.71 0.24 0.71
CA ASP A 144 -14.00 -0.37 0.35
C ASP A 144 -14.17 -1.77 0.92
N ARG A 145 -13.07 -2.43 1.30
CA ARG A 145 -13.12 -3.78 1.87
C ARG A 145 -13.62 -3.72 3.30
N ASP A 146 -14.52 -4.66 3.58
CA ASP A 146 -15.10 -4.90 4.90
C ASP A 146 -15.63 -3.63 5.60
N GLY A 147 -16.11 -2.65 4.82
CA GLY A 147 -16.67 -1.40 5.34
C GLY A 147 -15.65 -0.45 5.97
N GLY A 148 -14.39 -0.47 5.51
CA GLY A 148 -13.33 0.40 6.03
C GLY A 148 -12.58 -0.18 7.24
N LYS A 149 -12.87 -1.42 7.64
CA LYS A 149 -12.16 -2.11 8.74
C LYS A 149 -10.65 -2.18 8.51
N GLY A 150 -10.20 -2.33 7.26
CA GLY A 150 -8.78 -2.31 6.92
C GLY A 150 -8.11 -0.98 7.27
N ILE A 151 -8.78 0.13 6.97
CA ILE A 151 -8.30 1.48 7.31
C ILE A 151 -8.24 1.67 8.82
N GLN A 152 -9.28 1.24 9.55
CA GLN A 152 -9.29 1.29 11.02
C GLN A 152 -8.17 0.45 11.63
N ALA A 153 -7.92 -0.73 11.08
CA ALA A 153 -6.83 -1.60 11.52
C ALA A 153 -5.46 -0.91 11.33
N LEU A 154 -5.21 -0.27 10.18
CA LEU A 154 -3.98 0.51 9.95
C LEU A 154 -3.84 1.68 10.95
N ILE A 155 -4.91 2.42 11.20
CA ILE A 155 -4.91 3.54 12.15
C ILE A 155 -4.56 3.05 13.57
N ASN A 156 -5.11 1.89 13.96
CA ASN A 156 -4.90 1.28 15.27
C ASN A 156 -3.60 0.47 15.38
N GLY A 157 -2.80 0.39 14.31
CA GLY A 157 -1.57 -0.42 14.28
C GLY A 157 -1.79 -1.93 14.20
N ASP A 158 -3.03 -2.39 13.97
CA ASP A 158 -3.35 -3.81 13.73
C ASP A 158 -3.02 -4.19 12.28
N LEU A 159 -1.72 -4.32 12.01
CA LEU A 159 -1.21 -4.63 10.68
C LEU A 159 -1.57 -6.06 10.24
N GLU A 160 -1.83 -6.97 11.17
CA GLU A 160 -2.26 -8.33 10.84
C GLU A 160 -3.65 -8.33 10.20
N THR A 161 -4.62 -7.67 10.83
CA THR A 161 -5.96 -7.51 10.26
C THR A 161 -5.91 -6.72 8.96
N ALA A 162 -5.12 -5.65 8.90
CA ALA A 162 -4.94 -4.88 7.67
C ALA A 162 -4.41 -5.74 6.52
N THR A 163 -3.40 -6.57 6.78
CA THR A 163 -2.80 -7.46 5.76
C THR A 163 -3.80 -8.52 5.29
N LYS A 164 -4.55 -9.15 6.20
CA LYS A 164 -5.59 -10.13 5.85
C LYS A 164 -6.67 -9.54 4.96
N ILE A 165 -7.06 -8.29 5.21
CA ILE A 165 -8.04 -7.58 4.37
C ILE A 165 -7.43 -7.23 3.01
N ALA A 166 -6.19 -6.75 2.99
CA ALA A 166 -5.48 -6.38 1.76
C ALA A 166 -5.29 -7.60 0.83
N ALA A 167 -5.07 -8.80 1.37
CA ALA A 167 -4.90 -10.03 0.59
C ALA A 167 -6.09 -10.39 -0.32
N LYS A 168 -7.25 -9.74 -0.16
CA LYS A 168 -8.41 -9.88 -1.05
C LYS A 168 -8.22 -9.19 -2.41
N ASP A 169 -7.31 -8.22 -2.50
CA ASP A 169 -7.05 -7.41 -3.70
C ASP A 169 -5.66 -7.67 -4.28
N TRP A 170 -4.68 -7.97 -3.44
CA TRP A 170 -3.28 -8.15 -3.82
C TRP A 170 -2.86 -9.60 -3.66
N ALA A 171 -2.40 -10.19 -4.76
CA ALA A 171 -2.11 -11.61 -4.85
C ALA A 171 -0.80 -12.02 -4.18
N ALA A 172 0.16 -11.09 -4.14
CA ALA A 172 1.46 -11.34 -3.53
C ALA A 172 1.38 -11.41 -1.99
N LEU A 173 0.27 -10.94 -1.40
CA LEU A 173 0.14 -10.87 0.04
C LEU A 173 -0.18 -12.23 0.70
N PRO A 174 0.32 -12.44 1.94
CA PRO A 174 0.02 -13.64 2.71
C PRO A 174 -1.49 -13.86 2.86
N GLY A 175 -1.95 -15.08 2.53
CA GLY A 175 -3.36 -15.45 2.66
C GLY A 175 -4.24 -15.03 1.48
N SER A 176 -3.66 -14.52 0.39
CA SER A 176 -4.43 -14.24 -0.82
C SER A 176 -4.88 -15.53 -1.50
N ASN A 177 -6.12 -15.55 -2.00
CA ASN A 177 -6.67 -16.66 -2.76
C ASN A 177 -6.74 -16.37 -4.27
N LEU A 178 -6.18 -15.23 -4.72
CA LEU A 178 -6.34 -14.74 -6.10
C LEU A 178 -5.56 -15.57 -7.15
N HIS A 179 -4.47 -16.23 -6.75
CA HIS A 179 -3.71 -17.13 -7.64
C HIS A 179 -3.40 -18.43 -6.91
N LYS A 180 -4.16 -19.50 -7.19
CA LYS A 180 -4.01 -20.82 -6.55
C LYS A 180 -2.77 -21.63 -6.98
N GLY A 181 -1.74 -21.01 -7.59
CA GLY A 181 -0.71 -21.75 -8.34
C GLY A 181 0.74 -21.31 -8.19
N ARG A 182 1.09 -20.33 -7.34
CA ARG A 182 2.50 -19.93 -7.17
C ARG A 182 2.87 -19.74 -5.70
N ASN A 183 3.78 -20.58 -5.22
CA ASN A 183 4.44 -20.53 -3.91
C ASN A 183 5.36 -19.31 -3.76
N ARG A 184 4.82 -18.09 -3.82
CA ARG A 184 5.59 -16.85 -3.52
C ARG A 184 4.85 -15.90 -2.59
N GLN A 185 3.92 -16.39 -1.79
CA GLN A 185 3.44 -15.59 -0.67
C GLN A 185 4.53 -15.58 0.39
N LYS A 186 5.04 -14.40 0.74
CA LYS A 186 5.88 -14.26 1.93
C LYS A 186 5.08 -14.68 3.16
N SER A 187 5.79 -15.07 4.22
CA SER A 187 5.14 -15.22 5.52
C SER A 187 4.61 -13.86 5.98
N LEU A 188 3.52 -13.89 6.77
CA LEU A 188 2.99 -12.68 7.40
C LEU A 188 4.08 -11.92 8.17
N ALA A 189 4.91 -12.64 8.93
CA ALA A 189 6.02 -12.05 9.67
C ALA A 189 7.02 -11.31 8.76
N SER A 190 7.37 -11.88 7.61
CA SER A 190 8.27 -11.21 6.66
C SER A 190 7.65 -9.96 6.05
N PHE A 191 6.35 -10.00 5.72
CA PHE A 191 5.64 -8.83 5.23
C PHE A 191 5.58 -7.72 6.28
N LEU A 192 5.22 -8.04 7.53
CA LEU A 192 5.14 -7.08 8.63
C LEU A 192 6.50 -6.44 8.94
N LYS A 193 7.59 -7.23 8.94
CA LYS A 193 8.95 -6.70 9.04
C LYS A 193 9.24 -5.70 7.91
N SER A 194 8.79 -6.02 6.69
CA SER A 194 8.99 -5.15 5.53
C SER A 194 8.26 -3.80 5.63
N VAL A 195 7.15 -3.73 6.40
CA VAL A 195 6.45 -2.48 6.73
C VAL A 195 7.25 -1.67 7.77
N GLY A 196 7.89 -2.34 8.74
CA GLY A 196 8.68 -1.72 9.82
C GLY A 196 10.09 -1.25 9.43
N VAL A 197 10.76 -1.92 8.49
CA VAL A 197 12.14 -1.59 8.05
C VAL A 197 12.22 -0.27 7.25
N GLY A 198 11.07 0.35 6.91
CA GLY A 198 10.98 1.62 6.18
C GLY A 198 11.29 2.91 6.97
N GLY A 199 11.97 2.84 8.11
CA GLY A 199 12.54 4.01 8.79
C GLY A 199 11.82 4.44 10.08
N GLU A 200 12.62 4.93 11.02
CA GLU A 200 12.34 5.29 12.40
C GLU A 200 11.17 6.30 12.54
N ASN A 201 10.48 6.25 13.69
CA ASN A 201 9.31 7.07 14.12
C ASN A 201 7.91 6.50 13.85
N ALA A 202 7.64 5.29 14.35
CA ALA A 202 6.28 4.87 14.70
C ALA A 202 6.18 4.82 16.23
N SER A 203 6.07 5.98 16.87
CA SER A 203 6.16 6.16 18.33
C SER A 203 5.00 5.56 19.14
N ASN A 204 4.26 4.57 18.62
CA ASN A 204 3.30 3.77 19.40
C ASN A 204 3.13 2.32 18.90
N VAL A 205 3.98 1.83 17.99
CA VAL A 205 3.96 0.42 17.61
C VAL A 205 5.29 -0.20 18.03
N ASN A 206 5.25 -1.03 19.08
CA ASN A 206 6.41 -1.82 19.49
C ASN A 206 6.59 -2.97 18.49
N PHE A 207 7.29 -2.68 17.40
CA PHE A 207 7.57 -3.63 16.34
C PHE A 207 8.51 -4.75 16.77
N ASP A 208 9.36 -4.49 17.76
CA ASP A 208 10.23 -5.50 18.36
C ASP A 208 9.40 -6.53 19.13
N ALA A 209 8.38 -6.11 19.89
CA ALA A 209 7.46 -7.03 20.56
C ALA A 209 6.60 -7.85 19.58
N LEU A 210 6.25 -7.29 18.42
CA LEU A 210 5.60 -8.04 17.34
C LEU A 210 6.57 -9.04 16.69
N ALA A 211 7.83 -8.67 16.46
CA ALA A 211 8.84 -9.58 15.95
C ALA A 211 9.14 -10.72 16.95
N GLU A 212 9.31 -10.42 18.23
CA GLU A 212 9.55 -11.41 19.30
C GLU A 212 8.39 -12.40 19.46
N ARG A 213 7.15 -11.93 19.37
CA ARG A 213 5.95 -12.78 19.46
C ARG A 213 5.84 -13.80 18.33
N TYR A 214 6.38 -13.51 17.14
CA TYR A 214 6.22 -14.33 15.94
C TYR A 214 7.50 -15.01 15.44
N LEU A 215 8.69 -14.56 15.86
CA LEU A 215 9.99 -15.11 15.46
C LEU A 215 10.74 -15.82 16.60
N GLY A 216 10.24 -15.78 17.84
CA GLY A 216 10.73 -16.60 18.94
C GLY A 216 12.17 -16.28 19.38
N GLY A 217 12.35 -15.21 20.16
CA GLY A 217 13.54 -14.99 20.99
C GLY A 217 14.89 -14.83 20.25
N PRO A 218 15.96 -14.48 20.99
CA PRO A 218 17.23 -14.05 20.40
C PRO A 218 18.05 -15.28 19.98
N ASP A 219 17.83 -15.76 18.77
CA ASP A 219 18.84 -16.56 18.05
C ASP A 219 18.79 -16.23 16.56
N PHE A 220 19.31 -15.04 16.25
CA PHE A 220 19.22 -14.43 14.92
C PHE A 220 20.25 -15.01 13.92
N ASP A 221 21.24 -15.76 14.42
CA ASP A 221 22.35 -16.29 13.61
C ASP A 221 21.98 -17.54 12.80
N ALA A 222 20.85 -18.20 13.11
CA ALA A 222 20.46 -19.45 12.47
C ALA A 222 19.66 -19.30 11.15
N LEU A 223 19.12 -18.11 10.85
CA LEU A 223 18.28 -17.90 9.66
C LEU A 223 19.03 -17.30 8.47
N GLU A 224 20.18 -16.66 8.68
CA GLU A 224 20.99 -16.10 7.59
C GLU A 224 21.81 -17.19 6.85
N SER A 225 22.14 -18.29 7.53
CA SER A 225 22.89 -19.42 6.96
C SER A 225 22.10 -20.25 5.94
N ASN A 226 20.76 -20.30 6.03
CA ASN A 226 19.92 -21.02 5.07
C ASN A 226 19.53 -20.21 3.83
N TYR A 227 19.70 -18.88 3.85
CA TYR A 227 19.36 -18.04 2.68
C TYR A 227 20.54 -17.85 1.71
N LEU A 228 21.79 -18.06 2.18
CA LEU A 228 23.00 -17.98 1.35
C LEU A 228 23.45 -19.33 0.76
N ALA A 229 22.81 -20.44 1.12
CA ALA A 229 23.19 -21.80 0.68
C ALA A 229 22.55 -22.26 -0.64
N GLU A 230 21.58 -21.52 -1.19
CA GLU A 230 20.91 -21.88 -2.44
C GLU A 230 21.22 -20.87 -3.56
N THR A 231 22.49 -20.84 -3.98
CA THR A 231 22.84 -20.39 -5.33
C THR A 231 23.04 -21.63 -6.21
N PRO A 232 22.31 -21.79 -7.34
CA PRO A 232 22.57 -22.89 -8.25
C PRO A 232 23.78 -22.54 -9.14
N GLU A 233 24.98 -22.85 -8.67
CA GLU A 233 26.12 -23.07 -9.57
C GLU A 233 26.00 -24.46 -10.20
N SER A 234 25.65 -24.51 -11.49
CA SER A 234 26.30 -25.35 -12.52
C SER A 234 25.44 -25.41 -13.78
N ILE A 235 25.81 -24.58 -14.76
CA ILE A 235 25.43 -24.80 -16.15
C ILE A 235 26.33 -25.91 -16.68
N PRO A 236 25.82 -27.09 -17.11
CA PRO A 236 26.67 -28.11 -17.70
C PRO A 236 27.12 -27.68 -19.10
N GLN A 237 28.44 -27.64 -19.31
CA GLN A 237 29.07 -27.44 -20.61
C GLN A 237 28.83 -28.68 -21.50
N PRO A 238 28.55 -28.51 -22.82
CA PRO A 238 28.36 -29.64 -23.74
C PRO A 238 29.68 -30.39 -23.97
N GLY A 239 29.61 -31.71 -23.78
CA GLY A 239 30.74 -32.62 -23.75
C GLY A 239 31.48 -32.79 -25.08
N THR A 240 32.81 -32.81 -24.98
CA THR A 240 33.71 -33.38 -25.97
C THR A 240 34.34 -34.65 -25.38
N SER A 241 34.05 -35.80 -26.00
CA SER A 241 34.84 -37.05 -26.03
C SER A 241 33.93 -38.12 -26.65
N GLY A 242 34.24 -38.79 -27.76
CA GLY A 242 35.54 -39.08 -28.34
C GLY A 242 36.18 -40.25 -27.60
N LYS A 243 35.75 -41.50 -27.88
CA LYS A 243 36.49 -42.74 -27.62
C LYS A 243 36.06 -43.86 -28.60
N PRO A 244 36.91 -44.89 -28.82
CA PRO A 244 37.28 -45.33 -30.17
C PRO A 244 36.88 -46.78 -30.53
N VAL A 245 37.14 -47.11 -31.81
CA VAL A 245 37.20 -48.39 -32.56
C VAL A 245 37.18 -49.74 -31.82
N ALA A 246 36.43 -50.72 -32.39
CA ALA A 246 36.88 -52.07 -32.78
C ALA A 246 35.76 -52.82 -33.54
N ASN A 247 35.96 -53.14 -34.83
CA ASN A 247 36.15 -54.49 -35.40
C ASN A 247 35.00 -55.51 -35.22
N LEU A 248 34.18 -55.68 -36.27
CA LEU A 248 34.08 -56.86 -37.16
C LEU A 248 32.90 -56.69 -38.13
#